data_AF-A0A0C2ML50-F1
#
_entry.id   AF-A0A0C2ML50-F1
#
_cell.length_a   1.000
_cell.length_b   1.000
_cell.length_c   1.000
_cell.angle_alpha   90.00
_cell.angle_beta   90.00
_cell.angle_gamma   90.00
#
_symmetry.space_group_name_H-M   'P 1'
#
loop_
_entity.id
_entity.type
_entity.pdbx_description
1 polymer ?
#
loop_
_entity_poly.entity_id
_entity_poly.type
_entity_poly.pdbx_seq_one_letter_code
_entity_poly.pdbx_strand_id
1 'polypeptide(L)'
;MAQERGNTVKSIAETFNICRKTVNNYLKINEEKQTFVPATDKCRNTCVQRNSMFTNMEKTIYNAIACENSLILPEVQNIVREQNNTDVSTATISRILGKMKITRKRLTMVPRERKTREKIAARAVYAAEISNIHDENLLFLDES
;
A
#
# COMPACT_ATOMS: atom_id res chain seq x y z
N MET A 1 5.07 5.61 -60.11
CA MET A 1 4.67 6.39 -58.93
C MET A 1 3.28 5.93 -58.52
N ALA A 2 3.15 5.13 -57.46
CA ALA A 2 1.86 4.62 -57.02
C ALA A 2 1.08 5.75 -56.34
N GLN A 3 -0.04 6.15 -56.94
CA GLN A 3 -1.02 7.04 -56.31
C GLN A 3 -1.48 6.41 -55.00
N GLU A 4 -1.12 7.03 -53.87
CA GLU A 4 -1.80 6.78 -52.61
C GLU A 4 -3.26 7.17 -52.80
N ARG A 5 -4.10 6.17 -53.10
CA ARG A 5 -5.54 6.35 -53.06
C ARG A 5 -5.88 6.70 -51.61
N GLY A 6 -6.35 7.93 -51.38
CA GLY A 6 -6.87 8.34 -50.08
C GLY A 6 -8.06 7.46 -49.72
N ASN A 7 -7.79 6.35 -49.03
CA ASN A 7 -8.83 5.44 -48.56
C ASN A 7 -9.69 6.21 -47.56
N THR A 8 -10.94 6.47 -47.94
CA THR A 8 -11.88 7.12 -47.03
C THR A 8 -12.16 6.22 -45.83
N VAL A 9 -12.47 6.83 -44.68
CA VAL A 9 -12.84 6.13 -43.42
C VAL A 9 -13.92 5.07 -43.66
N LYS A 10 -14.86 5.35 -44.57
CA LYS A 10 -15.91 4.41 -44.99
C LYS A 10 -15.33 3.17 -45.67
N SER A 11 -14.43 3.35 -46.63
CA SER A 11 -13.77 2.24 -47.35
C SER A 11 -12.97 1.36 -46.39
N ILE A 12 -12.21 1.96 -45.47
CA ILE A 12 -11.44 1.21 -44.46
C ILE A 12 -12.38 0.41 -43.55
N ALA A 13 -13.45 1.03 -43.07
CA ALA A 13 -14.44 0.37 -42.22
C ALA A 13 -15.10 -0.85 -42.91
N GLU A 14 -15.43 -0.72 -44.19
CA GLU A 14 -16.02 -1.79 -45.00
C GLU A 14 -15.02 -2.91 -45.29
N THR A 15 -13.77 -2.57 -45.66
CA THR A 15 -12.73 -3.58 -45.92
C THR A 15 -12.37 -4.41 -44.70
N PHE A 16 -12.30 -3.80 -43.52
CA PHE A 16 -11.93 -4.49 -42.27
C PHE A 16 -13.12 -4.94 -41.44
N ASN A 17 -14.35 -4.71 -41.92
CA ASN A 17 -15.60 -5.03 -41.21
C ASN A 17 -15.64 -4.48 -39.77
N ILE A 18 -15.22 -3.24 -39.59
CA ILE A 18 -15.19 -2.54 -38.29
C ILE A 18 -16.01 -1.25 -38.34
N CYS A 19 -16.43 -0.77 -37.17
CA CYS A 19 -17.18 0.48 -37.10
C CYS A 19 -16.33 1.68 -37.56
N ARG A 20 -16.92 2.61 -38.33
CA ARG A 20 -16.27 3.87 -38.74
C ARG A 20 -15.73 4.68 -37.55
N LYS A 21 -16.41 4.62 -36.39
CA LYS A 21 -15.96 5.26 -35.14
C LYS A 21 -14.62 4.69 -34.67
N THR A 22 -14.46 3.37 -34.79
CA THR A 22 -13.23 2.67 -34.45
C THR A 22 -12.09 3.07 -35.39
N VAL A 23 -12.35 3.14 -36.70
CA VAL A 23 -11.37 3.63 -37.70
C VAL A 23 -10.93 5.07 -37.38
N ASN A 24 -11.86 5.97 -37.10
CA ASN A 24 -11.53 7.35 -36.71
C ASN A 24 -10.70 7.43 -35.43
N ASN A 25 -11.00 6.60 -34.43
CA ASN A 25 -10.19 6.54 -33.22
C ASN A 25 -8.76 6.05 -33.52
N TYR A 26 -8.61 5.03 -34.37
CA TYR A 26 -7.29 4.52 -34.79
C TYR A 26 -6.49 5.57 -35.56
N LEU A 27 -7.12 6.31 -36.47
CA LEU A 27 -6.47 7.40 -37.20
C LEU A 27 -5.98 8.50 -36.25
N LYS A 28 -6.79 8.92 -35.27
CA LYS A 28 -6.38 9.88 -34.23
C LYS A 28 -5.18 9.39 -33.40
N ILE A 29 -5.20 8.13 -32.96
CA ILE A 29 -4.09 7.55 -32.19
C ILE A 29 -2.79 7.54 -33.01
N ASN A 30 -2.90 7.28 -34.32
CA ASN A 30 -1.76 7.28 -35.24
C ASN A 30 -1.22 8.69 -35.52
N GLU A 31 -2.10 9.68 -35.69
CA GLU A 31 -1.73 11.12 -35.81
C GLU A 31 -1.01 11.62 -34.55
N GLU A 32 -1.50 11.23 -33.37
CA GLU A 32 -0.90 11.57 -32.06
C GLU A 32 0.38 10.77 -31.76
N LYS A 33 0.83 9.89 -32.66
CA LYS A 33 1.99 8.98 -32.49
C LYS A 33 1.93 8.16 -31.19
N GLN A 34 0.72 7.85 -30.71
CA GLN A 34 0.55 7.02 -29.53
C GLN A 34 0.77 5.55 -29.87
N THR A 35 1.56 4.86 -29.05
CA THR A 35 1.81 3.43 -29.20
C THR A 35 0.59 2.63 -28.78
N PHE A 36 0.19 1.64 -29.59
CA PHE A 36 -0.82 0.68 -29.20
C PHE A 36 -0.26 -0.21 -28.10
N VAL A 37 -0.89 -0.17 -26.94
CA VAL A 37 -0.54 -0.99 -25.78
C VAL A 37 -1.61 -2.08 -25.62
N PRO A 38 -1.24 -3.34 -25.37
CA PRO A 38 -2.19 -4.39 -25.05
C PRO A 38 -3.14 -3.97 -23.91
N ALA A 39 -4.39 -4.41 -23.97
CA ALA A 39 -5.39 -4.04 -22.97
C ALA A 39 -4.98 -4.45 -21.53
N THR A 40 -4.26 -5.56 -21.40
CA THR A 40 -3.66 -6.04 -20.15
C THR A 40 -2.69 -5.04 -19.56
N ASP A 41 -1.79 -4.51 -20.39
CA ASP A 41 -0.77 -3.55 -19.97
C ASP A 41 -1.38 -2.19 -19.67
N LYS A 42 -2.40 -1.76 -20.44
CA LYS A 42 -3.17 -0.55 -20.13
C LYS A 42 -3.84 -0.65 -18.76
N CYS A 43 -4.45 -1.80 -18.45
CA CYS A 43 -5.08 -2.05 -17.16
C CYS A 43 -4.04 -2.02 -16.03
N ARG A 44 -2.92 -2.74 -16.22
CA ARG A 44 -1.80 -2.77 -15.27
C ARG A 44 -1.24 -1.39 -15.00
N ASN A 45 -0.94 -0.61 -16.05
CA ASN A 45 -0.41 0.74 -15.94
C ASN A 45 -1.38 1.67 -15.20
N THR A 46 -2.68 1.58 -15.49
CA THR A 46 -3.71 2.35 -14.77
C THR A 46 -3.76 1.97 -13.29
N CYS A 47 -3.67 0.68 -12.96
CA CYS A 47 -3.61 0.21 -11.57
C CYS A 47 -2.34 0.66 -10.85
N VAL A 48 -1.19 0.58 -11.50
CA VAL A 48 0.10 1.04 -10.95
C VAL A 48 0.07 2.54 -10.69
N GLN A 49 -0.44 3.33 -11.64
CA GLN A 49 -0.55 4.77 -11.51
C GLN A 49 -1.55 5.18 -10.42
N ARG A 50 -2.68 4.47 -10.27
CA ARG A 50 -3.60 4.70 -9.13
C ARG A 50 -2.97 4.34 -7.78
N ASN A 51 -2.00 3.44 -7.77
CA ASN A 51 -1.35 2.98 -6.55
C ASN A 51 -0.01 3.69 -6.27
N SER A 52 0.43 4.62 -7.12
CA SER A 52 1.73 5.28 -6.98
C SER A 52 1.74 6.33 -5.86
N MET A 53 0.58 6.83 -5.46
CA MET A 53 0.46 7.81 -4.38
C MET A 53 -0.64 7.42 -3.41
N PHE A 54 -0.39 7.66 -2.13
CA PHE A 54 -1.42 7.56 -1.11
C PHE A 54 -2.40 8.73 -1.23
N THR A 55 -3.67 8.40 -1.29
CA THR A 55 -4.79 9.33 -1.08
C THR A 55 -4.77 9.91 0.33
N ASN A 56 -5.47 11.02 0.56
CA ASN A 56 -5.55 11.63 1.90
C ASN A 56 -6.10 10.65 2.94
N MET A 57 -7.12 9.88 2.57
CA MET A 57 -7.68 8.81 3.40
C MET A 57 -6.64 7.75 3.76
N GLU A 58 -5.87 7.27 2.78
CA GLU A 58 -4.79 6.30 3.00
C GLU A 58 -3.74 6.85 3.98
N LYS A 59 -3.37 8.12 3.86
CA LYS A 59 -2.45 8.78 4.80
C LYS A 59 -3.03 8.87 6.21
N THR A 60 -4.32 9.23 6.35
CA THR A 60 -5.00 9.25 7.65
C THR A 60 -4.99 7.86 8.31
N ILE A 61 -5.35 6.82 7.56
CA ILE A 61 -5.34 5.42 8.05
C ILE A 61 -3.93 5.03 8.52
N TYR A 62 -2.92 5.33 7.71
CA TYR A 62 -1.52 5.05 8.06
C TYR A 62 -1.10 5.76 9.34
N ASN A 63 -1.37 7.06 9.44
CA ASN A 63 -1.00 7.87 10.60
C ASN A 63 -1.71 7.41 11.88
N ALA A 64 -3.00 7.10 11.80
CA ALA A 64 -3.76 6.59 12.94
C ALA A 64 -3.11 5.34 13.54
N ILE A 65 -2.75 4.37 12.69
CA ILE A 65 -2.14 3.11 13.12
C ILE A 65 -0.69 3.29 13.58
N ALA A 66 0.07 4.19 12.93
CA ALA A 66 1.45 4.47 13.31
C ALA A 66 1.54 5.14 14.69
N CYS A 67 0.60 6.04 15.00
CA CYS A 67 0.51 6.67 16.31
C CYS A 67 -0.01 5.71 17.38
N GLU A 68 -1.05 4.92 17.06
CA GLU A 68 -1.68 4.01 18.01
C GLU A 68 -1.97 2.64 17.37
N ASN A 69 -1.00 1.73 17.52
CA ASN A 69 -1.07 0.39 16.92
C ASN A 69 -2.12 -0.55 17.57
N SER A 70 -2.72 -0.14 18.70
CA SER A 70 -3.79 -0.88 19.38
C SER A 70 -5.17 -0.70 18.76
N LEU A 71 -5.40 0.40 18.01
CA LEU A 71 -6.72 0.79 17.51
C LEU A 71 -7.37 -0.34 16.72
N ILE A 72 -8.64 -0.67 16.92
CA ILE A 72 -9.37 -1.65 16.07
C ILE A 72 -9.91 -1.01 14.79
N LEU A 73 -10.31 -1.82 13.79
CA LEU A 73 -10.79 -1.30 12.50
C LEU A 73 -11.97 -0.30 12.62
N PRO A 74 -12.98 -0.51 13.50
CA PRO A 74 -14.04 0.47 13.72
C PRO A 74 -13.55 1.80 14.29
N GLU A 75 -12.51 1.80 15.14
CA GLU A 75 -11.95 3.04 15.67
C GLU A 75 -11.19 3.80 14.58
N VAL A 76 -10.43 3.10 13.73
CA VAL A 76 -9.79 3.69 12.55
C VAL A 76 -10.84 4.29 11.62
N GLN A 77 -12.01 3.64 11.46
CA GLN A 77 -13.12 4.18 10.68
C GLN A 77 -13.62 5.51 11.24
N ASN A 78 -13.80 5.61 12.57
CA ASN A 78 -14.22 6.85 13.21
C ASN A 78 -13.21 7.98 12.97
N ILE A 79 -11.91 7.70 13.11
CA ILE A 79 -10.84 8.70 12.86
C ILE A 79 -10.87 9.17 11.40
N VAL A 80 -11.04 8.25 10.45
CA VAL A 80 -11.14 8.62 9.02
C VAL A 80 -12.37 9.47 8.76
N ARG A 81 -13.51 9.13 9.37
CA ARG A 81 -14.76 9.88 9.23
C ARG A 81 -14.62 11.30 9.79
N GLU A 82 -14.00 11.46 10.95
CA GLU A 82 -13.77 12.75 11.59
C GLU A 82 -12.78 13.63 10.81
N GLN A 83 -11.69 13.06 10.30
CA GLN A 83 -10.65 13.84 9.64
C GLN A 83 -10.93 14.13 8.16
N ASN A 84 -11.55 13.19 7.44
CA ASN A 84 -11.77 13.30 5.99
C ASN A 84 -13.22 13.55 5.60
N ASN A 85 -14.15 13.67 6.56
CA ASN A 85 -15.60 13.80 6.31
C ASN A 85 -16.14 12.74 5.33
N THR A 86 -15.55 11.55 5.35
CA THR A 86 -15.86 10.47 4.41
C THR A 86 -16.23 9.22 5.21
N ASP A 87 -17.37 8.62 4.91
CA ASP A 87 -17.74 7.33 5.48
C ASP A 87 -17.15 6.20 4.65
N VAL A 88 -16.47 5.27 5.31
CA VAL A 88 -15.82 4.12 4.68
C VAL A 88 -16.05 2.86 5.48
N SER A 89 -16.41 1.78 4.78
CA SER A 89 -16.56 0.49 5.43
C SER A 89 -15.25 -0.03 6.02
N THR A 90 -15.34 -0.79 7.10
CA THR A 90 -14.21 -1.52 7.71
C THR A 90 -13.52 -2.46 6.71
N ALA A 91 -14.26 -3.05 5.78
CA ALA A 91 -13.71 -3.89 4.71
C ALA A 91 -12.81 -3.08 3.76
N THR A 92 -13.18 -1.84 3.43
CA THR A 92 -12.35 -0.93 2.63
C THR A 92 -11.05 -0.60 3.37
N ILE A 93 -11.13 -0.28 4.66
CA ILE A 93 -9.96 -0.02 5.50
C ILE A 93 -9.03 -1.24 5.52
N SER A 94 -9.58 -2.44 5.75
CA SER A 94 -8.82 -3.69 5.72
C SER A 94 -8.07 -3.91 4.39
N ARG A 95 -8.75 -3.67 3.25
CA ARG A 95 -8.11 -3.73 1.92
C ARG A 95 -6.99 -2.71 1.75
N ILE A 96 -7.18 -1.48 2.25
CA ILE A 96 -6.17 -0.43 2.24
C ILE A 96 -4.93 -0.85 3.05
N LEU A 97 -5.12 -1.42 4.24
CA LEU A 97 -4.01 -1.94 5.04
C LEU A 97 -3.26 -3.06 4.31
N GLY A 98 -4.00 -3.96 3.64
CA GLY A 98 -3.41 -4.98 2.78
C GLY A 98 -2.58 -4.39 1.64
N LYS A 99 -3.08 -3.34 0.97
CA LYS A 99 -2.36 -2.60 -0.07
C LYS A 99 -1.06 -1.97 0.46
N MET A 100 -1.08 -1.46 1.70
CA MET A 100 0.10 -0.91 2.39
C MET A 100 1.05 -1.96 2.97
N LYS A 101 0.72 -3.25 2.86
CA LYS A 101 1.46 -4.37 3.49
C LYS A 101 1.53 -4.26 5.02
N ILE A 102 0.53 -3.65 5.65
CA ILE A 102 0.43 -3.57 7.11
C ILE A 102 -0.32 -4.80 7.59
N THR A 103 0.37 -5.64 8.35
CA THR A 103 -0.21 -6.82 9.01
C THR A 103 -0.27 -6.59 10.51
N ARG A 104 -1.39 -6.94 11.14
CA ARG A 104 -1.50 -6.89 12.61
C ARG A 104 -0.90 -8.14 13.23
N LYS A 105 0.07 -7.94 14.12
CA LYS A 105 0.61 -9.00 14.98
C LYS A 105 0.00 -8.86 16.38
N ARG A 106 -0.24 -10.00 17.04
CA ARG A 106 -0.64 -9.98 18.46
C ARG A 106 0.52 -9.45 19.29
N LEU A 107 0.22 -8.52 20.20
CA LEU A 107 1.20 -8.04 21.17
C LEU A 107 1.53 -9.17 22.14
N THR A 108 2.81 -9.31 22.46
CA THR A 108 3.28 -10.29 23.45
C THR A 108 3.04 -9.76 24.86
N MET A 109 2.68 -10.66 25.79
CA MET A 109 2.57 -10.30 27.21
C MET A 109 3.95 -9.92 27.76
N VAL A 110 4.00 -8.81 28.51
CA VAL A 110 5.22 -8.36 29.19
C VAL A 110 4.88 -8.17 30.67
N PRO A 111 5.71 -8.68 31.61
CA PRO A 111 5.49 -8.45 33.03
C PRO A 111 5.38 -6.96 33.36
N ARG A 112 4.32 -6.57 34.08
CA ARG A 112 3.99 -5.16 34.38
C ARG A 112 5.11 -4.46 35.14
N GLU A 113 5.75 -5.18 36.06
CA GLU A 113 6.85 -4.71 36.89
C GLU A 113 8.10 -4.30 36.10
N ARG A 114 8.27 -4.78 34.86
CA ARG A 114 9.43 -4.47 34.02
C ARG A 114 9.40 -3.09 33.38
N LYS A 115 8.27 -2.38 33.43
CA LYS A 115 8.07 -1.11 32.69
C LYS A 115 8.29 0.16 33.53
N THR A 116 8.59 0.06 34.82
CA THR A 116 8.94 1.27 35.59
C THR A 116 10.30 1.80 35.15
N ARG A 117 10.47 3.12 35.14
CA ARG A 117 11.70 3.78 34.68
C ARG A 117 12.93 3.30 35.46
N GLU A 118 12.77 3.12 36.77
CA GLU A 118 13.79 2.61 37.67
C GLU A 118 14.23 1.19 37.31
N LYS A 119 13.28 0.27 37.07
CA LYS A 119 13.60 -1.12 36.69
C LYS A 119 14.23 -1.20 35.31
N ILE A 120 13.86 -0.33 34.37
CA ILE A 120 14.52 -0.22 33.06
C ILE A 120 15.98 0.21 33.24
N ALA A 121 16.22 1.26 34.04
CA ALA A 121 17.58 1.75 34.31
C ALA A 121 18.44 0.70 35.02
N ALA A 122 17.91 0.07 36.07
CA ALA A 122 18.60 -0.99 36.81
C ALA A 122 18.99 -2.17 35.91
N ARG A 123 18.08 -2.60 35.00
CA ARG A 123 18.39 -3.66 34.03
C ARG A 123 19.46 -3.24 33.02
N ALA A 124 19.48 -1.98 32.61
CA ALA A 124 20.51 -1.47 31.70
C ALA A 124 21.89 -1.48 32.37
N VAL A 125 21.98 -1.07 33.64
CA VAL A 125 23.22 -1.12 34.43
C VAL A 125 23.69 -2.57 34.60
N TYR A 126 22.82 -3.45 35.08
CA TYR A 126 23.14 -4.87 35.25
C TYR A 126 23.60 -5.54 33.95
N ALA A 127 22.95 -5.25 32.82
CA ALA A 127 23.35 -5.78 31.52
C ALA A 127 24.75 -5.30 31.11
N ALA A 128 25.07 -4.02 31.38
CA ALA A 128 26.40 -3.48 31.11
C ALA A 128 27.47 -4.14 31.99
N GLU A 129 27.19 -4.34 33.28
CA GLU A 129 28.11 -5.02 34.21
C GLU A 129 28.38 -6.47 33.77
N ILE A 130 27.33 -7.24 33.48
CA ILE A 130 27.47 -8.63 33.03
C ILE A 130 28.21 -8.74 31.70
N SER A 131 28.03 -7.79 30.78
CA SER A 131 28.71 -7.83 29.48
C SER A 131 30.25 -7.76 29.58
N ASN A 132 30.79 -7.33 30.72
CA ASN A 132 32.23 -7.31 30.98
C ASN A 132 32.77 -8.63 31.56
N ILE A 133 31.88 -9.56 31.93
CA ILE A 133 32.26 -10.86 32.49
C ILE A 133 32.32 -11.87 31.34
N HIS A 134 33.41 -12.62 31.25
CA HIS A 134 33.50 -13.71 30.27
C HIS A 134 32.49 -14.81 30.58
N ASP A 135 31.85 -15.35 29.54
CA ASP A 135 30.79 -16.37 29.64
C ASP A 135 31.18 -17.58 30.49
N GLU A 136 32.47 -17.98 30.47
CA GLU A 136 33.03 -19.10 31.26
C GLU A 136 32.98 -18.88 32.77
N ASN A 137 32.78 -17.64 33.21
CA ASN A 137 32.70 -17.26 34.62
C ASN A 137 31.25 -16.96 35.08
N LEU A 138 30.25 -17.19 34.22
CA LEU A 138 28.84 -16.97 34.56
C LEU A 138 28.18 -18.25 35.06
N LEU A 139 27.55 -18.17 36.25
CA LEU A 139 26.72 -19.24 36.82
C LEU A 139 25.31 -18.70 37.05
N PHE A 140 24.31 -19.39 36.50
CA PHE A 140 22.89 -19.06 36.69
C PHE A 140 22.23 -20.09 37.62
N LEU A 141 21.62 -19.62 38.70
CA LEU A 141 20.85 -20.42 39.64
C LEU A 141 19.41 -19.88 39.63
N ASP A 142 18.43 -20.76 39.44
CA ASP A 142 17.01 -20.43 39.50
C ASP A 142 16.28 -21.52 40.27
N GLU A 143 15.33 -21.12 41.12
CA GLU A 143 14.49 -22.04 41.90
C GLU A 143 13.16 -22.20 41.17
N SER A 144 12.84 -23.42 40.76
CA SER A 144 11.61 -23.77 40.03
C SER A 144 10.45 -24.13 40.96
#